data_AF-A0A7C7IBE4-F1
#
_entry.id   AF-A0A7C7IBE4-F1
#
_cell.length_a   1.000
_cell.length_b   1.000
_cell.length_c   1.000
_cell.angle_alpha   90.00
_cell.angle_beta   90.00
_cell.angle_gamma   90.00
#
_symmetry.space_group_name_H-M   'P 1'
#
loop_
_entity.id
_entity.type
_entity.pdbx_description
1 polymer ?
#
loop_
_entity_poly.entity_id
_entity_poly.type
_entity_poly.pdbx_seq_one_letter_code
_entity_poly.pdbx_strand_id
1 'polypeptide(L)'
;MKIPGEKRSQQPDECGNRAGVFAEAVRDNLMDLAWSMLSKETRGMRMGVWATRNDIDMQEAYRASYDPSHPRRPSMMEDFRTTILRLWPLEDLTELGVAPTTYLDDDHAFAFLPFGMTGDESQVSSGRMMSGLIVPMLLEENEWRVDLPSWRLLQQPGQE
;
A
#
# COMPACT_ATOMS: atom_id res chain seq x y z
N MET A 1 16.31 12.27 -1.15
CA MET A 1 16.61 10.83 -0.97
C MET A 1 16.54 10.16 -2.33
N LYS A 2 17.50 9.29 -2.69
CA LYS A 2 17.45 8.55 -3.95
C LYS A 2 16.75 7.22 -3.68
N ILE A 3 15.68 6.91 -4.41
CA ILE A 3 15.03 5.59 -4.34
C ILE A 3 16.00 4.58 -4.97
N PRO A 4 16.35 3.49 -4.27
CA PRO A 4 17.25 2.47 -4.82
C PRO A 4 16.59 1.73 -5.99
N GLY A 5 17.41 1.28 -6.95
CA GLY A 5 16.97 0.57 -8.15
C GLY A 5 17.09 1.41 -9.44
N GLU A 6 16.50 0.89 -10.51
CA GLU A 6 16.61 1.45 -11.86
C GLU A 6 15.23 1.66 -12.49
N LYS A 7 15.11 2.73 -13.27
CA LYS A 7 13.91 2.98 -14.08
C LYS A 7 14.00 2.22 -15.38
N ARG A 8 13.02 1.35 -15.66
CA ARG A 8 12.90 0.65 -16.94
C ARG A 8 12.26 1.51 -18.03
N SER A 9 11.51 2.54 -17.63
CA SER A 9 10.80 3.48 -18.49
C SER A 9 10.85 4.89 -17.92
N GLN A 10 10.63 5.89 -18.78
CA GLN A 10 10.39 7.29 -18.36
C GLN A 10 8.91 7.62 -18.19
N GLN A 11 8.04 6.65 -18.45
CA GLN A 11 6.59 6.79 -18.32
C GLN A 11 6.09 5.98 -17.11
N PRO A 12 4.96 6.37 -16.52
CA PRO A 12 4.25 5.57 -15.54
C PRO A 12 3.90 4.19 -16.13
N ASP A 13 3.92 3.16 -15.30
CA ASP A 13 3.65 1.78 -15.71
C ASP A 13 2.63 1.10 -14.80
N GLU A 14 2.34 -0.17 -15.08
CA GLU A 14 1.34 -0.95 -14.35
C GLU A 14 1.62 -0.99 -12.83
N CYS A 15 2.89 -1.14 -12.44
CA CYS A 15 3.29 -1.18 -11.03
C CYS A 15 2.96 0.14 -10.32
N GLY A 16 3.33 1.28 -10.93
CA GLY A 16 3.00 2.60 -10.42
C GLY A 16 1.49 2.86 -10.36
N ASN A 17 0.77 2.51 -11.42
CA ASN A 17 -0.68 2.69 -11.50
C ASN A 17 -1.40 1.86 -10.43
N ARG A 18 -0.93 0.63 -10.17
CA ARG A 18 -1.46 -0.25 -9.13
C ARG A 18 -1.28 0.37 -7.74
N ALA A 19 -0.13 0.98 -7.46
CA ALA A 19 0.09 1.71 -6.21
C ALA A 19 -0.86 2.91 -6.07
N GLY A 20 -1.11 3.65 -7.16
CA GLY A 20 -2.09 4.73 -7.20
C GLY A 20 -3.49 4.27 -6.84
N VAL A 21 -3.97 3.19 -7.46
CA VAL A 21 -5.28 2.59 -7.17
C VAL A 21 -5.39 2.14 -5.70
N PHE A 22 -4.30 1.64 -5.10
CA PHE A 22 -4.30 1.31 -3.67
C PHE A 22 -4.51 2.55 -2.80
N ALA A 23 -3.80 3.64 -3.09
CA ALA A 23 -3.93 4.88 -2.35
C ALA A 23 -5.34 5.47 -2.46
N GLU A 24 -5.93 5.45 -3.67
CA GLU A 24 -7.31 5.86 -3.91
C GLU A 24 -8.31 4.99 -3.16
N ALA A 25 -8.12 3.67 -3.16
CA ALA A 25 -8.98 2.75 -2.43
C ALA A 25 -8.99 3.03 -0.91
N VAL A 26 -7.84 3.34 -0.32
CA VAL A 26 -7.76 3.71 1.11
C VAL A 26 -8.41 5.07 1.36
N ARG A 27 -8.17 6.06 0.48
CA ARG A 27 -8.78 7.39 0.53
C ARG A 27 -10.31 7.28 0.54
N ASP A 28 -10.85 6.55 -0.41
CA ASP A 28 -12.29 6.41 -0.66
C ASP A 28 -12.96 5.33 0.22
N ASN A 29 -12.21 4.78 1.17
CA ASN A 29 -12.67 3.74 2.11
C ASN A 29 -13.16 2.44 1.43
N LEU A 30 -12.60 2.11 0.27
CA LEU A 30 -12.80 0.86 -0.46
C LEU A 30 -11.85 -0.22 0.09
N MET A 31 -12.00 -0.56 1.37
CA MET A 31 -10.98 -1.34 2.09
C MET A 31 -10.85 -2.79 1.64
N ASP A 32 -11.93 -3.41 1.14
CA ASP A 32 -11.86 -4.74 0.55
C ASP A 32 -10.99 -4.77 -0.72
N LEU A 33 -11.09 -3.72 -1.54
CA LEU A 33 -10.22 -3.55 -2.70
C LEU A 33 -8.77 -3.36 -2.24
N ALA A 34 -8.51 -2.41 -1.34
CA ALA A 34 -7.16 -2.17 -0.82
C ALA A 34 -6.54 -3.43 -0.19
N TRP A 35 -7.33 -4.22 0.56
CA TRP A 35 -6.91 -5.49 1.15
C TRP A 35 -6.51 -6.53 0.10
N SER A 36 -7.29 -6.64 -0.99
CA SER A 36 -7.01 -7.56 -2.09
C SER A 36 -5.72 -7.24 -2.85
N MET A 37 -5.25 -6.00 -2.76
CA MET A 37 -4.03 -5.53 -3.43
C MET A 37 -2.76 -5.80 -2.63
N LEU A 38 -2.86 -6.17 -1.36
CA LEU A 38 -1.72 -6.53 -0.53
C LEU A 38 -1.07 -7.84 -0.99
N SER A 39 0.25 -7.94 -0.82
CA SER A 39 1.00 -9.19 -0.95
C SER A 39 0.47 -10.24 0.05
N LYS A 40 0.65 -11.53 -0.23
CA LYS A 40 0.25 -12.59 0.71
C LYS A 40 0.91 -12.41 2.08
N GLU A 41 2.19 -12.03 2.09
CA GLU A 41 2.94 -11.80 3.33
C GLU A 41 2.35 -10.63 4.12
N THR A 42 2.18 -9.46 3.49
CA THR A 42 1.62 -8.27 4.15
C THR A 42 0.22 -8.55 4.70
N ARG A 43 -0.62 -9.25 3.92
CA ARG A 43 -1.97 -9.63 4.32
C ARG A 43 -1.98 -10.58 5.52
N GLY A 44 -1.17 -11.64 5.45
CA GLY A 44 -1.05 -12.63 6.53
C GLY A 44 -0.56 -12.01 7.83
N MET A 45 0.43 -11.13 7.75
CA MET A 45 0.96 -10.43 8.91
C MET A 45 -0.05 -9.45 9.50
N ARG A 46 -0.71 -8.60 8.70
CA ARG A 46 -1.76 -7.68 9.18
C ARG A 46 -2.91 -8.43 9.85
N MET A 47 -3.36 -9.54 9.26
CA MET A 47 -4.35 -10.45 9.84
C MET A 47 -3.87 -10.98 11.21
N GLY A 48 -2.64 -11.49 11.31
CA GLY A 48 -2.08 -12.01 12.56
C GLY A 48 -1.92 -10.96 13.67
N VAL A 49 -1.54 -9.73 13.31
CA VAL A 49 -1.46 -8.62 14.27
C VAL A 49 -2.84 -8.21 14.76
N TRP A 50 -3.83 -8.09 13.86
CA TRP A 50 -5.20 -7.81 14.24
C TRP A 50 -5.76 -8.89 15.16
N ALA A 51 -5.53 -10.16 14.84
CA ALA A 51 -5.96 -11.30 15.67
C ALA A 51 -5.35 -11.23 17.07
N THR A 52 -4.04 -11.05 17.16
CA THR A 52 -3.31 -10.93 18.43
C THR A 52 -3.80 -9.75 19.28
N ARG A 53 -4.04 -8.58 18.68
CA ARG A 53 -4.48 -7.38 19.40
C ARG A 53 -5.88 -7.48 19.98
N ASN A 54 -6.73 -8.31 19.37
CA ASN A 54 -8.13 -8.42 19.72
C ASN A 54 -8.48 -9.77 20.38
N ASP A 55 -7.48 -10.59 20.71
CA ASP A 55 -7.64 -11.93 21.29
C ASP A 55 -8.58 -12.82 20.46
N ILE A 56 -8.36 -12.84 19.13
CA ILE A 56 -9.19 -13.59 18.17
C ILE A 56 -8.45 -14.85 17.74
N ASP A 57 -9.16 -15.98 17.71
CA ASP A 57 -8.64 -17.24 17.19
C ASP A 57 -8.14 -17.09 15.74
N MET A 58 -6.98 -17.69 15.45
CA MET A 58 -6.34 -17.54 14.14
C MET A 58 -7.17 -18.09 12.97
N GLN A 59 -7.98 -19.13 13.19
CA GLN A 59 -8.87 -19.64 12.14
C GLN A 59 -10.02 -18.67 11.87
N GLU A 60 -10.54 -18.03 12.92
CA GLU A 60 -11.56 -16.99 12.79
C GLU A 60 -11.01 -15.76 12.07
N ALA A 61 -9.79 -15.33 12.41
CA ALA A 61 -9.12 -14.24 11.71
C ALA A 61 -8.84 -14.57 10.24
N TYR A 62 -8.43 -15.80 9.96
CA TYR A 62 -8.26 -16.29 8.59
C TYR A 62 -9.57 -16.22 7.80
N ARG A 63 -10.68 -16.70 8.36
CA ARG A 63 -11.99 -16.61 7.70
C ARG A 63 -12.39 -15.15 7.45
N ALA A 64 -12.25 -14.28 8.45
CA ALA A 64 -12.51 -12.84 8.28
C ALA A 64 -11.64 -12.21 7.17
N SER A 65 -10.38 -12.66 7.02
CA SER A 65 -9.43 -12.20 6.01
C SER A 65 -9.82 -12.53 4.57
N TYR A 66 -10.55 -13.62 4.34
CA TYR A 66 -10.83 -14.13 2.99
C TYR A 66 -12.33 -14.23 2.65
N ASP A 67 -13.23 -14.16 3.62
CA ASP A 67 -14.68 -14.15 3.43
C ASP A 67 -15.26 -12.74 3.68
N PRO A 68 -15.67 -12.02 2.61
CA PRO A 68 -16.27 -10.70 2.74
C PRO A 68 -17.57 -10.67 3.54
N SER A 69 -18.26 -11.82 3.66
CA SER A 69 -19.51 -11.94 4.42
C SER A 69 -19.30 -12.24 5.91
N HIS A 70 -18.05 -12.47 6.33
CA HIS A 70 -17.73 -12.82 7.71
C HIS A 70 -18.11 -11.68 8.69
N PRO A 71 -18.75 -11.96 9.83
CA PRO A 71 -19.23 -10.91 10.75
C PRO A 71 -18.14 -9.96 11.26
N ARG A 72 -16.89 -10.44 11.35
CA ARG A 72 -15.73 -9.65 11.79
C ARG A 72 -15.02 -8.87 10.68
N ARG A 73 -15.41 -9.08 9.42
CA ARG A 73 -14.79 -8.42 8.25
C ARG A 73 -14.77 -6.89 8.40
N PRO A 74 -15.87 -6.21 8.76
CA PRO A 74 -15.86 -4.74 8.87
C PRO A 74 -14.87 -4.24 9.93
N SER A 75 -14.81 -4.90 11.09
CA SER A 75 -13.90 -4.52 12.17
C SER A 75 -12.42 -4.70 11.77
N MET A 76 -12.09 -5.76 11.04
CA MET A 76 -10.74 -5.96 10.53
C MET A 76 -10.36 -4.95 9.44
N MET A 77 -11.30 -4.59 8.55
CA MET A 77 -11.09 -3.57 7.53
C MET A 77 -10.89 -2.18 8.14
N GLU A 78 -11.59 -1.86 9.23
CA GLU A 78 -11.40 -0.62 9.99
C GLU A 78 -10.03 -0.55 10.67
N ASP A 79 -9.58 -1.64 11.33
CA ASP A 79 -8.22 -1.73 11.90
C ASP A 79 -7.15 -1.59 10.81
N PHE A 80 -7.36 -2.23 9.67
CA PHE A 80 -6.46 -2.11 8.52
C PHE A 80 -6.39 -0.66 8.03
N ARG A 81 -7.54 0.00 7.79
CA ARG A 81 -7.59 1.40 7.35
C ARG A 81 -6.91 2.32 8.34
N THR A 82 -7.23 2.18 9.63
CA THR A 82 -6.60 2.96 10.70
C THR A 82 -5.09 2.80 10.69
N THR A 83 -4.61 1.57 10.47
CA THR A 83 -3.17 1.30 10.40
C THR A 83 -2.52 1.99 9.20
N ILE A 84 -3.15 1.96 8.02
CA ILE A 84 -2.61 2.66 6.84
C ILE A 84 -2.63 4.17 7.05
N LEU A 85 -3.71 4.73 7.59
CA LEU A 85 -3.83 6.18 7.80
C LEU A 85 -2.87 6.74 8.86
N ARG A 86 -2.33 5.89 9.74
CA ARG A 86 -1.21 6.26 10.63
C ARG A 86 0.12 6.38 9.89
N LEU A 87 0.29 5.63 8.81
CA LEU A 87 1.49 5.70 7.96
C LEU A 87 1.38 6.84 6.95
N TRP A 88 0.20 6.97 6.33
CA TRP A 88 -0.13 7.93 5.29
C TRP A 88 -1.45 8.61 5.63
N PRO A 89 -1.41 9.77 6.31
CA PRO A 89 -2.58 10.57 6.60
C PRO A 89 -3.47 10.79 5.37
N LEU A 90 -4.77 10.97 5.58
CA LEU A 90 -5.72 11.08 4.48
C LEU A 90 -5.39 12.22 3.51
N GLU A 91 -4.85 13.33 4.02
CA GLU A 91 -4.37 14.47 3.22
C GLU A 91 -3.29 14.06 2.21
N ASP A 92 -2.38 13.17 2.59
CA ASP A 92 -1.31 12.66 1.71
C ASP A 92 -1.84 11.68 0.66
N LEU A 93 -3.06 11.16 0.81
CA LEU A 93 -3.70 10.26 -0.16
C LEU A 93 -4.52 11.00 -1.23
N THR A 94 -4.49 12.34 -1.24
CA THR A 94 -5.21 13.17 -2.19
C THR A 94 -4.29 13.70 -3.31
N GLU A 95 -4.85 13.90 -4.50
CA GLU A 95 -4.16 14.51 -5.66
C GLU A 95 -2.79 13.90 -6.00
N LEU A 96 -2.70 12.57 -5.91
CA LEU A 96 -1.49 11.82 -6.20
C LEU A 96 -1.29 11.64 -7.70
N GLY A 97 -0.07 11.89 -8.16
CA GLY A 97 0.41 11.43 -9.46
C GLY A 97 0.99 10.03 -9.41
N VAL A 98 1.46 9.55 -10.55
CA VAL A 98 2.17 8.27 -10.65
C VAL A 98 3.45 8.52 -11.41
N ALA A 99 4.58 8.51 -10.73
CA ALA A 99 5.88 8.66 -11.38
C ALA A 99 6.38 7.32 -11.96
N PRO A 100 7.37 7.34 -12.87
CA PRO A 100 7.98 6.12 -13.38
C PRO A 100 8.58 5.26 -12.25
N THR A 101 8.20 3.99 -12.22
CA THR A 101 8.57 3.00 -11.20
C THR A 101 10.08 2.75 -11.16
N THR A 102 10.61 2.55 -9.95
CA THR A 102 12.01 2.18 -9.74
C THR A 102 12.09 0.71 -9.34
N TYR A 103 12.75 -0.11 -10.14
CA TYR A 103 12.84 -1.56 -9.97
C TYR A 103 14.15 -1.95 -9.27
N LEU A 104 14.06 -2.79 -8.25
CA LEU A 104 15.24 -3.39 -7.60
C LEU A 104 15.70 -4.63 -8.37
N ASP A 105 14.74 -5.44 -8.79
CA ASP A 105 14.91 -6.62 -9.62
C ASP A 105 13.62 -6.83 -10.44
N ASP A 106 13.37 -8.05 -10.92
CA ASP A 106 12.17 -8.37 -11.71
C ASP A 106 10.90 -8.48 -10.87
N ASP A 107 11.03 -8.75 -9.57
CA ASP A 107 9.91 -9.03 -8.68
C ASP A 107 9.67 -7.90 -7.67
N HIS A 108 10.65 -7.05 -7.40
CA HIS A 108 10.57 -6.00 -6.39
C HIS A 108 10.74 -4.60 -7.00
N ALA A 109 9.86 -3.70 -6.60
CA ALA A 109 9.88 -2.33 -7.05
C ALA A 109 9.43 -1.33 -5.98
N PHE A 110 9.74 -0.06 -6.23
CA PHE A 110 9.20 1.08 -5.50
C PHE A 110 8.41 1.95 -6.48
N ALA A 111 7.11 2.02 -6.26
CA ALA A 111 6.24 3.01 -6.89
C ALA A 111 6.36 4.33 -6.13
N PHE A 112 6.45 5.43 -6.86
CA PHE A 112 6.49 6.77 -6.27
C PHE A 112 5.26 7.57 -6.72
N LEU A 113 4.48 8.04 -5.75
CA LEU A 113 3.25 8.79 -5.96
C LEU A 113 3.48 10.25 -5.53
N PRO A 114 3.89 11.16 -6.44
CA PRO A 114 4.14 12.55 -6.10
C PRO A 114 2.86 13.30 -5.70
N PHE A 115 2.97 14.20 -4.72
CA PHE A 115 1.87 15.07 -4.32
C PHE A 115 1.60 16.16 -5.37
N GLY A 116 0.32 16.46 -5.62
CA GLY A 116 -0.11 17.60 -6.43
C GLY A 116 0.13 17.44 -7.93
N MET A 117 0.27 16.20 -8.43
CA MET A 117 0.43 15.90 -9.86
C MET A 117 -0.78 15.12 -10.39
N THR A 118 -1.87 15.82 -10.67
CA THR A 118 -3.06 15.24 -11.31
C THR A 118 -3.05 15.55 -12.82
N GLY A 119 -2.26 14.83 -13.63
CA GLY A 119 -2.27 14.95 -15.10
C GLY A 119 -0.94 14.65 -15.83
N ASP A 120 -1.04 14.42 -17.15
CA ASP A 120 -0.02 13.98 -18.12
C ASP A 120 1.44 14.41 -17.84
N GLU A 121 2.30 13.43 -17.50
CA GLU A 121 3.69 13.63 -17.03
C GLU A 121 4.76 13.60 -18.14
N SER A 122 4.68 14.48 -19.14
CA SER A 122 5.80 14.61 -20.11
C SER A 122 6.92 15.57 -19.65
N GLN A 123 6.79 16.25 -18.50
CA GLN A 123 7.75 17.28 -18.06
C GLN A 123 8.01 17.29 -16.55
N VAL A 124 8.51 16.20 -15.97
CA VAL A 124 9.21 16.30 -14.70
C VAL A 124 10.69 16.54 -14.98
N SER A 125 11.09 17.81 -14.96
CA SER A 125 12.49 18.22 -15.13
C SER A 125 13.37 17.56 -14.07
N SER A 126 14.41 16.86 -14.51
CA SER A 126 15.43 16.28 -13.64
C SER A 126 16.03 17.36 -12.73
N GLY A 127 15.78 17.30 -11.42
CA GLY A 127 16.47 18.16 -10.44
C GLY A 127 15.60 18.78 -9.35
N ARG A 128 14.26 18.70 -9.43
CA ARG A 128 13.40 19.17 -8.33
C ARG A 128 13.13 18.04 -7.33
N MET A 129 13.37 18.30 -6.05
CA MET A 129 13.02 17.39 -4.96
C MET A 129 11.49 17.35 -4.86
N MET A 130 10.88 16.22 -5.16
CA MET A 130 9.43 16.03 -5.08
C MET A 130 9.09 15.22 -3.83
N SER A 131 8.12 15.73 -3.07
CA SER A 131 7.50 14.99 -1.96
C SER A 131 6.41 14.07 -2.51
N GLY A 132 6.23 12.93 -1.87
CA GLY A 132 5.25 11.94 -2.30
C GLY A 132 5.36 10.65 -1.50
N LEU A 133 4.49 9.70 -1.81
CA LEU A 133 4.48 8.39 -1.17
C LEU A 133 5.40 7.44 -1.92
N ILE A 134 6.19 6.68 -1.16
CA ILE A 134 6.94 5.54 -1.70
C ILE A 134 6.21 4.28 -1.25
N VAL A 135 5.69 3.54 -2.22
CA VAL A 135 4.95 2.30 -2.01
C VAL A 135 5.84 1.15 -2.48
N PRO A 136 6.30 0.26 -1.57
CA PRO A 136 7.01 -0.94 -1.98
C PRO A 136 6.04 -1.93 -2.61
N MET A 137 6.48 -2.56 -3.68
CA MET A 137 5.68 -3.40 -4.54
C MET A 137 6.40 -4.74 -4.76
N LEU A 138 5.61 -5.82 -4.79
CA LEU A 138 6.06 -7.18 -5.06
C LEU A 138 5.23 -7.75 -6.21
N LEU A 139 5.88 -8.34 -7.21
CA LEU A 139 5.22 -9.08 -8.27
C LEU A 139 4.91 -10.48 -7.76
N GLU A 140 3.62 -10.79 -7.62
CA GLU A 140 3.16 -12.08 -7.11
C GLU A 140 2.08 -12.63 -8.04
N GLU A 141 2.27 -13.84 -8.56
CA GLU A 141 1.32 -14.49 -9.47
C GLU A 141 1.00 -13.62 -10.72
N ASN A 142 2.02 -12.96 -11.27
CA ASN A 142 1.92 -12.01 -12.38
C ASN A 142 1.08 -10.75 -12.10
N GLU A 143 0.80 -10.43 -10.84
CA GLU A 143 0.16 -9.17 -10.45
C GLU A 143 1.05 -8.40 -9.46
N TRP A 144 1.19 -7.09 -9.68
CA TRP A 144 1.82 -6.22 -8.69
C TRP A 144 0.95 -6.09 -7.44
N ARG A 145 1.56 -6.34 -6.29
CA ARG A 145 0.98 -6.27 -4.95
C ARG A 145 1.69 -5.23 -4.12
N VAL A 146 0.95 -4.58 -3.23
CA VAL A 146 1.51 -3.67 -2.24
C VAL A 146 2.15 -4.49 -1.12
N ASP A 147 3.44 -4.28 -0.92
CA ASP A 147 4.24 -5.01 0.07
C ASP A 147 4.70 -4.06 1.18
N LEU A 148 3.90 -3.96 2.25
CA LEU A 148 4.18 -3.02 3.32
C LEU A 148 5.17 -3.66 4.32
N PRO A 149 6.26 -2.95 4.68
CA PRO A 149 7.24 -3.50 5.60
C PRO A 149 6.57 -3.85 6.93
N SER A 150 6.72 -5.11 7.31
CA SER A 150 5.94 -5.74 8.37
C SER A 150 6.13 -5.06 9.74
N TRP A 151 7.29 -4.45 10.01
CA TRP A 151 7.55 -3.70 11.25
C TRP A 151 6.74 -2.40 11.41
N ARG A 152 6.33 -1.76 10.30
CA ARG A 152 5.48 -0.55 10.35
C ARG A 152 4.06 -0.86 10.83
N LEU A 153 3.63 -2.10 10.71
CA LEU A 153 2.28 -2.54 11.08
C LEU A 153 2.24 -3.17 12.50
N LEU A 154 3.39 -3.24 13.19
CA LEU A 154 3.51 -3.84 14.53
C LEU A 154 3.21 -2.86 15.69
N GLN A 155 3.29 -1.53 15.48
CA GLN A 155 3.29 -0.57 16.60
C GLN A 155 2.04 -0.64 17.50
N GLN A 156 2.27 -0.91 18.79
CA GLN A 156 1.26 -1.04 19.86
C GLN A 156 0.66 0.33 20.23
N PRO A 157 -0.59 0.39 20.78
CA PRO A 157 -1.05 1.59 21.45
C PRO A 157 -0.16 1.86 22.68
N GLY A 158 0.49 3.03 22.73
CA GLY A 158 1.31 3.47 23.88
C GLY A 158 2.77 3.81 23.59
N GLN A 159 3.21 3.86 22.33
CA GLN A 159 4.47 4.48 21.96
C GLN A 159 4.19 5.78 21.20
N GLU A 160 4.06 6.87 21.95
CA GLU A 160 4.22 8.26 21.48
C GLU A 160 5.68 8.70 21.66
#